data_AF-A0A0Q4PA34-F1
#
_entry.id   AF-A0A0Q4PA34-F1
#
_cell.length_a   1.000
_cell.length_b   1.000
_cell.length_c   1.000
_cell.angle_alpha   90.00
_cell.angle_beta   90.00
_cell.angle_gamma   90.00
#
_symmetry.space_group_name_H-M   'P 1'
#
loop_
_entity.id
_entity.type
_entity.pdbx_description
1 polymer ?
#
loop_
_entity_poly.entity_id
_entity_poly.type
_entity_poly.pdbx_seq_one_letter_code
_entity_poly.pdbx_strand_id
1 'polypeptide(L)'
;MTELSLSATPSRRTMLAGFASLAALALAGCSTTGSTRPTVATAEPPMRVVPPEVLAMYGPLPDEDFPIPAAPIHLLDPIYWRQEVENTTGEAEGTVVVDTANRFLYWTEPNGRAMRYGVGIGRAGFEWNGRAHIAYKRKWPTWTPPSEMIERQPEIEKYRHGQPPGLDNALGPRALYIHQGNTDTLYRVHGNMDVHSIGKAVSSGCVRLLYQDIIDLYERVRPGAPIVVLADPAAGLALPTTAAV
;
A
#
# COMPACT_ATOMS: atom_id res chain seq x y z
N MET A 1 -50.86 72.11 52.38
CA MET A 1 -51.89 71.31 51.67
C MET A 1 -51.12 70.47 50.66
N THR A 2 -50.45 69.37 51.03
CA THR A 2 -50.96 68.13 51.65
C THR A 2 -52.19 67.60 50.92
N GLU A 3 -51.97 66.66 49.99
CA GLU A 3 -52.95 65.69 49.54
C GLU A 3 -52.21 64.33 49.54
N LEU A 4 -52.58 63.49 50.50
CA LEU A 4 -51.99 62.18 50.77
C LEU A 4 -52.57 61.13 49.83
N SER A 5 -51.66 60.41 49.16
CA SER A 5 -51.97 59.20 48.40
C SER A 5 -52.49 58.10 49.31
N LEU A 6 -53.63 57.49 48.96
CA LEU A 6 -54.11 56.25 49.56
C LEU A 6 -53.82 55.08 48.62
N SER A 7 -52.98 54.16 49.09
CA SER A 7 -52.73 52.86 48.49
C SER A 7 -53.91 51.92 48.76
N ALA A 8 -54.48 51.33 47.72
CA ALA A 8 -55.38 50.18 47.84
C ALA A 8 -54.75 48.98 47.14
N THR A 9 -54.40 47.95 47.91
CA THR A 9 -53.90 46.67 47.40
C THR A 9 -55.09 45.78 46.99
N PRO A 10 -55.22 45.37 45.72
CA PRO A 10 -56.25 44.43 45.32
C PRO A 10 -55.89 42.99 45.74
N SER A 11 -56.91 42.29 46.23
CA SER A 11 -56.83 40.94 46.80
C SER A 11 -56.72 39.82 45.76
N ARG A 12 -56.31 38.63 46.23
CA ARG A 12 -55.97 37.41 45.48
C ARG A 12 -57.09 36.77 44.63
N ARG A 13 -58.25 37.43 44.44
CA ARG A 13 -59.40 36.88 43.71
C ARG A 13 -59.59 37.42 42.29
N THR A 14 -58.76 38.35 41.83
CA THR A 14 -58.87 38.97 40.49
C THR A 14 -57.88 38.44 39.45
N MET A 15 -57.12 37.39 39.74
CA MET A 15 -56.19 36.74 38.79
C MET A 15 -56.75 35.44 38.20
N LEU A 16 -58.05 35.39 37.85
CA LEU A 16 -58.63 34.20 37.19
C LEU A 16 -59.62 34.50 36.07
N ALA A 17 -59.62 35.72 35.52
CA ALA A 17 -60.53 36.10 34.44
C ALA A 17 -59.88 37.08 33.44
N GLY A 18 -58.64 36.81 33.03
CA GLY A 18 -57.89 37.81 32.27
C GLY A 18 -56.84 37.30 31.31
N PHE A 19 -56.90 36.06 30.80
CA PHE A 19 -56.09 35.65 29.63
C PHE A 19 -56.77 34.56 28.78
N ALA A 20 -58.11 34.58 28.68
CA ALA A 20 -58.87 33.70 27.79
C ALA A 20 -58.90 34.19 26.33
N SER A 21 -57.87 34.92 25.88
CA SER A 21 -57.85 35.57 24.54
C SER A 21 -56.48 35.58 23.85
N LEU A 22 -55.58 34.65 24.18
CA LEU A 22 -54.32 34.42 23.43
C LEU A 22 -54.16 32.94 23.02
N ALA A 23 -55.27 32.26 22.72
CA ALA A 23 -55.28 30.86 22.28
C ALA A 23 -55.52 30.70 20.76
N ALA A 24 -55.13 31.67 19.95
CA ALA A 24 -55.13 31.56 18.50
C ALA A 24 -53.92 32.30 17.93
N LEU A 25 -53.19 31.65 17.01
CA LEU A 25 -51.96 32.11 16.33
C LEU A 25 -50.63 31.75 17.01
N ALA A 26 -50.28 30.46 17.04
CA ALA A 26 -48.92 30.00 16.73
C ALA A 26 -48.83 28.45 16.70
N LEU A 27 -49.57 27.81 15.77
CA LEU A 27 -49.22 26.46 15.30
C LEU A 27 -48.60 26.60 13.91
N ALA A 28 -47.46 27.29 13.84
CA ALA A 28 -46.55 27.14 12.71
C ALA A 28 -45.75 25.84 12.98
N GLY A 29 -46.22 24.73 12.42
CA GLY A 29 -45.49 23.48 12.44
C GLY A 29 -44.18 23.66 11.67
N CYS A 30 -43.05 23.63 12.38
CA CYS A 30 -41.77 23.38 11.75
C CYS A 30 -41.74 21.92 11.31
N SER A 31 -42.21 21.61 10.10
CA SER A 31 -41.74 20.40 9.44
C SER A 31 -40.28 20.62 9.11
N THR A 32 -39.39 20.15 9.99
CA THR A 32 -38.01 19.87 9.61
C THR A 32 -38.10 18.79 8.54
N THR A 33 -38.11 19.22 7.27
CA THR A 33 -37.73 18.36 6.17
C THR A 33 -36.27 18.04 6.41
N GLY A 34 -36.02 16.92 7.10
CA GLY A 34 -34.70 16.35 7.18
C GLY A 34 -34.25 16.12 5.75
N SER A 35 -33.41 17.01 5.24
CA SER A 35 -32.63 16.73 4.05
C SER A 35 -31.67 15.63 4.48
N THR A 36 -32.14 14.38 4.41
CA THR A 36 -31.26 13.24 4.24
C THR A 36 -30.54 13.50 2.93
N ARG A 37 -29.42 14.23 3.02
CA ARG A 37 -28.37 14.17 2.02
C ARG A 37 -28.18 12.67 1.79
N PRO A 38 -28.39 12.15 0.57
CA PRO A 38 -28.06 10.77 0.30
C PRO A 38 -26.60 10.67 0.70
N THR A 39 -26.31 9.96 1.78
CA THR A 39 -24.98 9.39 1.94
C THR A 39 -24.87 8.52 0.71
N VAL A 40 -24.16 9.01 -0.30
CA VAL A 40 -23.69 8.15 -1.39
C VAL A 40 -22.86 7.12 -0.64
N ALA A 41 -23.49 6.00 -0.31
CA ALA A 41 -22.76 4.79 0.00
C ALA A 41 -21.83 4.65 -1.19
N THR A 42 -20.54 4.87 -0.97
CA THR A 42 -19.53 4.55 -1.96
C THR A 42 -19.78 3.08 -2.23
N ALA A 43 -20.42 2.78 -3.36
CA ALA A 43 -20.70 1.42 -3.74
C ALA A 43 -19.36 0.70 -3.68
N GLU A 44 -19.27 -0.30 -2.80
CA GLU A 44 -18.10 -1.14 -2.72
C GLU A 44 -17.83 -1.63 -4.15
N PRO A 45 -16.64 -1.36 -4.72
CA PRO A 45 -16.38 -1.68 -6.12
C PRO A 45 -16.74 -3.15 -6.34
N PRO A 46 -17.45 -3.49 -7.44
CA PRO A 46 -17.90 -4.86 -7.65
C PRO A 46 -16.71 -5.79 -7.53
N MET A 47 -16.79 -6.75 -6.59
CA MET A 47 -15.73 -7.73 -6.40
C MET A 47 -15.42 -8.38 -7.74
N ARG A 48 -14.19 -8.23 -8.22
CA ARG A 48 -13.75 -8.85 -9.47
C ARG A 48 -13.83 -10.37 -9.30
N VAL A 49 -14.41 -11.06 -10.28
CA VAL A 49 -14.38 -12.52 -10.33
C VAL A 49 -12.94 -12.94 -10.61
N VAL A 50 -12.34 -13.64 -9.66
CA VAL A 50 -10.97 -14.16 -9.78
C VAL A 50 -11.05 -15.62 -10.25
N PRO A 51 -10.35 -16.00 -11.34
CA PRO A 51 -10.33 -17.38 -11.80
C PRO A 51 -9.76 -18.35 -10.73
N PRO A 52 -10.27 -19.60 -10.63
CA PRO A 52 -9.80 -20.56 -9.63
C PRO A 52 -8.29 -20.81 -9.64
N GLU A 53 -7.67 -20.81 -10.82
CA GLU A 53 -6.23 -20.98 -10.99
C GLU A 53 -5.43 -19.82 -10.36
N VAL A 54 -5.96 -18.60 -10.44
CA VAL A 54 -5.34 -17.42 -9.79
C VAL A 54 -5.53 -17.49 -8.28
N LEU A 55 -6.72 -17.90 -7.81
CA LEU A 55 -6.95 -18.11 -6.38
C LEU A 55 -6.00 -19.16 -5.80
N ALA A 56 -5.71 -20.23 -6.53
CA ALA A 56 -4.76 -21.25 -6.12
C ALA A 56 -3.32 -20.70 -6.01
N MET A 57 -2.90 -19.84 -6.94
CA MET A 57 -1.57 -19.21 -6.90
C MET A 57 -1.37 -18.28 -5.69
N TYR A 58 -2.45 -17.61 -5.25
CA TYR A 58 -2.42 -16.59 -4.20
C TYR A 58 -3.07 -17.04 -2.89
N GLY A 59 -3.26 -18.35 -2.72
CA GLY A 59 -3.85 -18.96 -1.54
C GLY A 59 -2.98 -18.84 -0.27
N PRO A 60 -3.49 -19.34 0.87
CA PRO A 60 -2.73 -19.38 2.12
C PRO A 60 -1.60 -20.41 2.03
N LEU A 61 -0.48 -20.14 2.70
CA LEU A 61 0.65 -21.06 2.85
C LEU A 61 0.86 -21.34 4.35
N PRO A 62 0.15 -22.34 4.93
CA PRO A 62 0.17 -22.61 6.36
C PRO A 62 1.46 -23.27 6.84
N ASP A 63 2.22 -23.89 5.93
CA ASP A 63 3.40 -24.70 6.25
C ASP A 63 4.72 -23.90 6.24
N GLU A 64 4.67 -22.59 5.99
CA GLU A 64 5.83 -21.71 6.16
C GLU A 64 6.15 -21.51 7.65
N ASP A 65 7.42 -21.27 7.99
CA ASP A 65 7.87 -21.00 9.37
C ASP A 65 7.03 -19.91 10.06
N PHE A 66 6.56 -18.94 9.27
CA PHE A 66 5.51 -18.00 9.66
C PHE A 66 4.35 -18.17 8.68
N PRO A 67 3.20 -18.71 9.11
CA PRO A 67 2.06 -18.99 8.23
C PRO A 67 1.60 -17.75 7.46
N ILE A 68 1.50 -17.88 6.14
CA ILE A 68 1.16 -16.76 5.24
C ILE A 68 -0.33 -16.81 4.89
N PRO A 69 -1.10 -15.73 5.14
CA PRO A 69 -2.49 -15.67 4.72
C PRO A 69 -2.62 -15.55 3.19
N ALA A 70 -3.80 -15.89 2.67
CA ALA A 70 -4.11 -15.65 1.26
C ALA A 70 -3.99 -14.16 0.94
N ALA A 71 -3.42 -13.84 -0.23
CA ALA A 71 -3.41 -12.46 -0.69
C ALA A 71 -4.82 -12.04 -1.14
N PRO A 72 -5.29 -10.81 -0.81
CA PRO A 72 -6.59 -10.31 -1.27
C PRO A 72 -6.54 -9.94 -2.76
N ILE A 73 -6.35 -10.94 -3.62
CA ILE A 73 -5.99 -10.78 -5.04
C ILE A 73 -7.11 -10.13 -5.88
N HIS A 74 -8.35 -10.21 -5.40
CA HIS A 74 -9.51 -9.52 -6.00
C HIS A 74 -9.37 -7.99 -5.99
N LEU A 75 -8.53 -7.44 -5.10
CA LEU A 75 -8.21 -6.01 -5.03
C LEU A 75 -7.12 -5.59 -6.02
N LEU A 76 -6.34 -6.56 -6.54
CA LEU A 76 -5.27 -6.29 -7.49
C LEU A 76 -5.84 -6.19 -8.91
N ASP A 77 -5.28 -5.29 -9.72
CA ASP A 77 -5.57 -5.27 -11.15
C ASP A 77 -5.06 -6.56 -11.81
N PRO A 78 -5.89 -7.29 -12.58
CA PRO A 78 -5.49 -8.54 -13.22
C PRO A 78 -4.22 -8.46 -14.08
N ILE A 79 -3.86 -7.27 -14.58
CA ILE A 79 -2.61 -7.11 -15.34
C ILE A 79 -1.37 -7.47 -14.51
N TYR A 80 -1.44 -7.29 -13.19
CA TYR A 80 -0.35 -7.54 -12.24
C TYR A 80 -0.36 -8.95 -11.63
N TRP A 81 -1.33 -9.80 -11.98
CA TRP A 81 -1.29 -11.20 -11.60
C TRP A 81 -0.11 -11.90 -12.26
N ARG A 82 0.53 -12.81 -11.51
CA ARG A 82 1.57 -13.67 -12.03
C ARG A 82 1.06 -14.48 -13.22
N GLN A 83 1.80 -14.45 -14.31
CA GLN A 83 1.42 -15.14 -15.54
C GLN A 83 2.64 -15.42 -16.41
N GLU A 84 2.57 -16.54 -17.15
CA GLU A 84 3.57 -16.84 -18.17
C GLU A 84 3.28 -16.03 -19.44
N VAL A 85 4.31 -15.42 -20.01
CA VAL A 85 4.24 -14.57 -21.20
C VAL A 85 5.33 -14.94 -22.21
N GLU A 86 5.23 -14.41 -23.42
CA GLU A 86 6.36 -14.43 -24.36
C GLU A 86 7.52 -13.58 -23.80
N ASN A 87 8.74 -14.09 -23.92
CA ASN A 87 9.94 -13.34 -23.53
C ASN A 87 10.28 -12.30 -24.59
N THR A 88 9.85 -11.06 -24.35
CA THR A 88 10.20 -9.90 -25.17
C THR A 88 11.37 -9.09 -24.61
N THR A 89 12.00 -9.55 -23.52
CA THR A 89 13.05 -8.79 -22.80
C THR A 89 14.39 -8.78 -23.55
N GLY A 90 14.62 -9.74 -24.44
CA GLY A 90 15.90 -9.94 -25.14
C GLY A 90 17.00 -10.56 -24.27
N GLU A 91 16.72 -10.91 -23.02
CA GLU A 91 17.69 -11.54 -22.11
C GLU A 91 17.68 -13.07 -22.22
N ALA A 92 18.83 -13.67 -21.94
CA ALA A 92 19.02 -15.12 -21.91
C ALA A 92 18.19 -15.78 -20.78
N GLU A 93 17.91 -17.08 -20.91
CA GLU A 93 17.22 -17.89 -19.89
C GLU A 93 17.85 -17.74 -18.49
N GLY A 94 17.01 -17.69 -17.46
CA GLY A 94 17.42 -17.59 -16.06
C GLY A 94 17.76 -16.18 -15.61
N THR A 95 17.54 -15.17 -16.45
CA THR A 95 17.73 -13.75 -16.14
C THR A 95 16.49 -13.18 -15.46
N VAL A 96 16.73 -12.38 -14.42
CA VAL A 96 15.68 -11.54 -13.82
C VAL A 96 15.72 -10.16 -14.48
N VAL A 97 14.59 -9.70 -15.02
CA VAL A 97 14.47 -8.38 -15.64
C VAL A 97 13.44 -7.58 -14.87
N VAL A 98 13.83 -6.41 -14.37
CA VAL A 98 12.94 -5.48 -13.69
C VAL A 98 12.66 -4.32 -14.62
N ASP A 99 11.42 -4.19 -15.03
CA ASP A 99 10.90 -3.07 -15.81
C ASP A 99 10.20 -2.09 -14.85
N THR A 100 10.93 -1.06 -14.41
CA THR A 100 10.41 -0.15 -13.39
C THR A 100 9.32 0.78 -13.92
N ALA A 101 9.35 1.08 -15.23
CA ALA A 101 8.34 1.89 -15.91
C ALA A 101 6.98 1.18 -15.94
N ASN A 102 6.97 -0.08 -16.38
CA ASN A 102 5.74 -0.86 -16.52
C ASN A 102 5.35 -1.63 -15.25
N ARG A 103 6.18 -1.58 -14.21
CA ARG A 103 5.92 -2.23 -12.91
C ARG A 103 5.84 -3.76 -13.00
N PHE A 104 6.72 -4.32 -13.82
CA PHE A 104 6.84 -5.76 -13.98
C PHE A 104 8.24 -6.26 -13.65
N LEU A 105 8.28 -7.46 -13.10
CA LEU A 105 9.49 -8.28 -13.07
C LEU A 105 9.25 -9.50 -13.94
N TYR A 106 10.27 -9.89 -14.70
CA TYR A 106 10.28 -11.07 -15.52
C TYR A 106 11.38 -12.01 -15.05
N TRP A 107 11.10 -13.30 -14.99
CA TRP A 107 12.13 -14.35 -14.94
C TRP A 107 12.09 -15.10 -16.27
N THR A 108 13.18 -15.02 -17.03
CA THR A 108 13.23 -15.61 -18.37
C THR A 108 13.33 -17.13 -18.31
N GLU A 109 12.45 -17.80 -19.05
CA GLU A 109 12.30 -19.26 -19.10
C GLU A 109 12.82 -19.83 -20.42
N PRO A 110 13.00 -21.16 -20.50
CA PRO A 110 13.26 -21.83 -21.78
C PRO A 110 12.18 -21.53 -22.83
N ASN A 111 12.48 -21.84 -24.09
CA ASN A 111 11.53 -21.78 -25.21
C ASN A 111 10.97 -20.38 -25.49
N GLY A 112 11.70 -19.32 -25.15
CA GLY A 112 11.27 -17.94 -25.41
C GLY A 112 10.08 -17.51 -24.54
N ARG A 113 9.93 -18.12 -23.36
CA ARG A 113 8.89 -17.78 -22.38
C ARG A 113 9.49 -16.99 -21.21
N ALA A 114 8.64 -16.34 -20.43
CA ALA A 114 9.04 -15.73 -19.17
C ALA A 114 7.88 -15.74 -18.18
N MET A 115 8.20 -15.90 -16.90
CA MET A 115 7.24 -15.68 -15.83
C MET A 115 7.23 -14.19 -15.48
N ARG A 116 6.08 -13.53 -15.66
CA ARG A 116 5.88 -12.12 -15.32
C ARG A 116 5.18 -11.98 -13.97
N TYR A 117 5.66 -11.04 -13.15
CA TYR A 117 5.11 -10.69 -11.84
C TYR A 117 4.81 -9.20 -11.79
N GLY A 118 3.69 -8.81 -11.18
CA GLY A 118 3.47 -7.43 -10.78
C GLY A 118 4.35 -7.04 -9.60
N VAL A 119 4.92 -5.84 -9.64
CA VAL A 119 5.82 -5.35 -8.59
C VAL A 119 5.49 -3.94 -8.12
N GLY A 120 5.80 -3.65 -6.86
CA GLY A 120 5.99 -2.29 -6.37
C GLY A 120 7.46 -1.90 -6.47
N ILE A 121 7.75 -0.65 -6.84
CA ILE A 121 9.12 -0.14 -7.05
C ILE A 121 9.42 1.04 -6.12
N GLY A 122 10.69 1.44 -6.11
CA GLY A 122 11.15 2.69 -5.52
C GLY A 122 10.36 3.88 -6.04
N ARG A 123 10.18 4.88 -5.18
CA ARG A 123 9.85 6.23 -5.66
C ARG A 123 11.06 6.79 -6.42
N ALA A 124 10.80 7.75 -7.31
CA ALA A 124 11.86 8.45 -8.05
C ALA A 124 12.96 8.95 -7.10
N GLY A 125 14.22 8.80 -7.53
CA GLY A 125 15.40 9.17 -6.73
C GLY A 125 15.89 8.11 -5.73
N PHE A 126 15.19 6.98 -5.59
CA PHE A 126 15.64 5.84 -4.76
C PHE A 126 15.93 4.57 -5.57
N GLU A 127 15.71 4.60 -6.88
CA GLU A 127 15.89 3.45 -7.75
C GLU A 127 17.37 3.27 -8.13
N TRP A 128 17.82 2.02 -8.15
CA TRP A 128 19.05 1.62 -8.79
C TRP A 128 18.71 0.97 -10.13
N ASN A 129 19.47 1.25 -11.19
CA ASN A 129 19.29 0.64 -12.50
C ASN A 129 20.62 0.13 -13.08
N GLY A 130 20.54 -0.82 -14.02
CA GLY A 130 21.69 -1.40 -14.70
C GLY A 130 21.76 -2.92 -14.58
N ARG A 131 22.93 -3.49 -14.91
CA ARG A 131 23.20 -4.93 -14.86
C ARG A 131 23.96 -5.31 -13.59
N ALA A 132 23.53 -6.40 -12.99
CA ALA A 132 24.09 -6.97 -11.77
C ALA A 132 23.82 -8.48 -11.72
N HIS A 133 24.05 -9.11 -10.57
CA HIS A 133 23.68 -10.50 -10.32
C HIS A 133 23.10 -10.67 -8.92
N ILE A 134 22.33 -11.73 -8.75
CA ILE A 134 21.71 -12.12 -7.49
C ILE A 134 22.74 -12.93 -6.71
N ALA A 135 23.55 -12.27 -5.88
CA ALA A 135 24.68 -12.91 -5.19
C ALA A 135 24.23 -14.05 -4.28
N TYR A 136 23.15 -13.83 -3.54
CA TYR A 136 22.53 -14.85 -2.69
C TYR A 136 21.07 -14.54 -2.42
N LYS A 137 20.39 -15.52 -1.84
CA LYS A 137 18.99 -15.44 -1.45
C LYS A 137 18.80 -15.96 -0.02
N ARG A 138 17.80 -15.45 0.71
CA ARG A 138 17.47 -15.87 2.09
C ARG A 138 15.97 -16.13 2.24
N LYS A 139 15.63 -17.19 2.97
CA LYS A 139 14.30 -17.39 3.56
C LYS A 139 14.24 -16.66 4.89
N TRP A 140 13.12 -16.00 5.17
CA TRP A 140 12.86 -15.28 6.42
C TRP A 140 14.05 -14.45 6.90
N PRO A 141 14.53 -13.47 6.11
CA PRO A 141 15.72 -12.71 6.44
C PRO A 141 15.49 -11.75 7.62
N THR A 142 16.56 -11.46 8.36
CA THR A 142 16.65 -10.26 9.20
C THR A 142 16.73 -9.04 8.30
N TRP A 143 15.93 -8.01 8.60
CA TRP A 143 16.02 -6.72 7.91
C TRP A 143 16.79 -5.72 8.77
N THR A 144 17.82 -5.10 8.22
CA THR A 144 18.52 -3.99 8.89
C THR A 144 18.31 -2.73 8.05
N PRO A 145 17.64 -1.69 8.56
CA PRO A 145 17.46 -0.45 7.81
C PRO A 145 18.79 0.26 7.59
N PRO A 146 19.03 0.82 6.40
CA PRO A 146 20.13 1.76 6.18
C PRO A 146 20.03 2.98 7.10
N SER A 147 21.16 3.54 7.51
CA SER A 147 21.20 4.72 8.40
C SER A 147 20.44 5.91 7.82
N GLU A 148 20.55 6.15 6.52
CA GLU A 148 19.85 7.23 5.84
C GLU A 148 18.33 7.02 5.85
N MET A 149 17.88 5.76 5.90
CA MET A 149 16.46 5.44 6.04
C MET A 149 15.94 5.80 7.43
N ILE A 150 16.72 5.50 8.47
CA ILE A 150 16.42 5.86 9.85
C ILE A 150 16.34 7.38 10.02
N GLU A 151 17.26 8.14 9.42
CA GLU A 151 17.23 9.61 9.49
C GLU A 151 15.91 10.20 8.96
N ARG A 152 15.36 9.60 7.91
CA ARG A 152 14.08 10.01 7.32
C ARG A 152 12.86 9.45 8.07
N GLN A 153 13.02 8.34 8.77
CA GLN A 153 11.98 7.60 9.50
C GLN A 153 12.52 7.20 10.89
N PRO A 154 12.57 8.13 11.86
CA PRO A 154 13.18 7.84 13.17
C PRO A 154 12.50 6.70 13.93
N GLU A 155 11.24 6.38 13.63
CA GLU A 155 10.47 5.31 14.25
C GLU A 155 11.03 3.89 14.00
N ILE A 156 11.84 3.71 12.95
CA ILE A 156 12.49 2.43 12.65
C ILE A 156 13.86 2.27 13.30
N GLU A 157 14.34 3.25 14.07
CA GLU A 157 15.61 3.19 14.83
C GLU A 157 15.71 1.95 15.72
N LYS A 158 14.59 1.51 16.31
CA LYS A 158 14.51 0.27 17.11
C LYS A 158 15.00 -0.98 16.37
N TYR A 159 15.06 -0.95 15.04
CA TYR A 159 15.51 -2.05 14.19
C TYR A 159 16.95 -1.87 13.69
N ARG A 160 17.72 -0.89 14.20
CA ARG A 160 19.14 -0.66 13.83
C ARG A 160 20.01 -1.92 13.91
N HIS A 161 19.69 -2.82 14.82
CA HIS A 161 20.41 -4.09 15.01
C HIS A 161 19.71 -5.30 14.40
N GLY A 162 18.73 -5.06 13.52
CA GLY A 162 17.95 -6.07 12.83
C GLY A 162 16.54 -6.17 13.37
N GLN A 163 15.57 -6.04 12.47
CA GLN A 163 14.21 -6.54 12.67
C GLN A 163 14.22 -8.06 12.49
N PRO A 164 13.70 -8.83 13.46
CA PRO A 164 13.65 -10.28 13.37
C PRO A 164 12.75 -10.74 12.21
N PRO A 165 12.92 -11.98 11.73
CA PRO A 165 12.05 -12.53 10.70
C PRO A 165 10.59 -12.62 11.16
N GLY A 166 9.66 -12.50 10.21
CA GLY A 166 8.22 -12.61 10.45
C GLY A 166 7.39 -11.86 9.40
N LEU A 167 6.06 -11.91 9.50
CA LEU A 167 5.16 -11.22 8.56
C LEU A 167 5.30 -9.69 8.64
N ASP A 168 5.61 -9.15 9.82
CA ASP A 168 5.83 -7.71 9.99
C ASP A 168 7.23 -7.26 9.53
N ASN A 169 8.11 -8.20 9.13
CA ASN A 169 9.44 -7.89 8.65
C ASN A 169 9.37 -7.17 7.29
N ALA A 170 10.11 -6.08 7.14
CA ALA A 170 10.08 -5.25 5.92
C ALA A 170 10.51 -5.99 4.64
N LEU A 171 11.23 -7.12 4.74
CA LEU A 171 11.64 -7.96 3.62
C LEU A 171 10.70 -9.16 3.36
N GLY A 172 9.80 -9.47 4.29
CA GLY A 172 8.85 -10.57 4.17
C GLY A 172 9.52 -11.97 4.14
N PRO A 173 8.90 -12.96 3.47
CA PRO A 173 9.29 -14.36 3.56
C PRO A 173 10.59 -14.70 2.83
N ARG A 174 10.97 -13.89 1.83
CA ARG A 174 12.10 -14.17 0.93
C ARG A 174 12.73 -12.86 0.49
N ALA A 175 14.05 -12.86 0.34
CA ALA A 175 14.78 -11.75 -0.27
C ALA A 175 15.93 -12.25 -1.16
N LEU A 176 16.12 -11.57 -2.29
CA LEU A 176 17.22 -11.71 -3.23
C LEU A 176 18.14 -10.49 -3.08
N TYR A 177 19.43 -10.76 -2.92
CA TYR A 177 20.44 -9.74 -2.62
C TYR A 177 21.26 -9.47 -3.87
N ILE A 178 21.21 -8.22 -4.33
CA ILE A 178 21.79 -7.81 -5.60
C ILE A 178 23.18 -7.23 -5.38
N HIS A 179 24.15 -7.75 -6.12
CA HIS A 179 25.53 -7.27 -6.10
C HIS A 179 25.97 -6.88 -7.51
N GLN A 180 26.78 -5.82 -7.59
CA GLN A 180 27.50 -5.46 -8.80
C GLN A 180 28.98 -5.79 -8.59
N GLY A 181 29.50 -6.80 -9.30
CA GLY A 181 30.80 -7.38 -8.97
C GLY A 181 30.80 -7.93 -7.54
N ASN A 182 31.76 -7.53 -6.72
CA ASN A 182 31.83 -7.95 -5.31
C ASN A 182 31.12 -6.99 -4.34
N THR A 183 30.45 -5.96 -4.86
CA THR A 183 29.85 -4.90 -4.05
C THR A 183 28.35 -5.09 -3.91
N ASP A 184 27.85 -5.08 -2.68
CA ASP A 184 26.43 -5.05 -2.38
C ASP A 184 25.82 -3.70 -2.80
N THR A 185 24.78 -3.72 -3.63
CA THR A 185 24.12 -2.49 -4.10
C THR A 185 23.10 -1.92 -3.11
N LEU A 186 22.86 -2.62 -2.00
CA LEU A 186 21.74 -2.41 -1.06
C LEU A 186 20.35 -2.56 -1.71
N TYR A 187 20.28 -2.87 -3.01
CA TYR A 187 19.06 -3.15 -3.74
C TYR A 187 18.62 -4.60 -3.51
N ARG A 188 17.31 -4.80 -3.32
CA ARG A 188 16.73 -6.11 -3.03
C ARG A 188 15.50 -6.33 -3.90
N VAL A 189 15.24 -7.61 -4.18
CA VAL A 189 13.93 -8.09 -4.61
C VAL A 189 13.38 -8.90 -3.45
N HIS A 190 12.25 -8.48 -2.88
CA HIS A 190 11.76 -9.05 -1.63
C HIS A 190 10.22 -9.08 -1.57
N GLY A 191 9.69 -9.73 -0.52
CA GLY A 191 8.25 -9.86 -0.31
C GLY A 191 7.61 -8.64 0.36
N ASN A 192 6.34 -8.42 0.08
CA ASN A 192 5.44 -7.48 0.73
C ASN A 192 4.02 -8.08 0.78
N MET A 193 3.29 -7.87 1.88
CA MET A 193 1.89 -8.30 1.98
C MET A 193 0.90 -7.28 1.40
N ASP A 194 1.32 -6.01 1.28
CA ASP A 194 0.43 -4.94 0.83
C ASP A 194 0.18 -5.01 -0.68
N VAL A 195 -0.97 -5.59 -1.04
CA VAL A 195 -1.47 -5.66 -2.42
C VAL A 195 -1.61 -4.29 -3.09
N HIS A 196 -1.90 -3.25 -2.31
CA HIS A 196 -2.09 -1.92 -2.86
C HIS A 196 -0.78 -1.26 -3.27
N SER A 197 0.38 -1.81 -2.88
CA SER A 197 1.69 -1.32 -3.30
C SER A 197 2.10 -1.81 -4.70
N ILE A 198 1.50 -2.90 -5.18
CA ILE A 198 1.82 -3.49 -6.47
C ILE A 198 1.31 -2.59 -7.60
N GLY A 199 2.14 -2.39 -8.63
CA GLY A 199 1.86 -1.41 -9.69
C GLY A 199 2.23 0.03 -9.32
N LYS A 200 2.83 0.29 -8.15
CA LYS A 200 3.12 1.66 -7.66
C LYS A 200 4.60 1.90 -7.33
N ALA A 201 5.00 3.17 -7.37
CA ALA A 201 6.34 3.66 -7.03
C ALA A 201 6.30 4.28 -5.64
N VAL A 202 6.28 3.42 -4.61
CA VAL A 202 6.06 3.81 -3.21
C VAL A 202 7.14 3.28 -2.27
N SER A 203 8.15 2.59 -2.80
CA SER A 203 9.22 2.03 -1.99
C SER A 203 10.37 3.02 -1.78
N SER A 204 11.24 2.71 -0.81
CA SER A 204 12.51 3.43 -0.60
C SER A 204 13.65 2.89 -1.47
N GLY A 205 13.34 2.17 -2.56
CA GLY A 205 14.29 1.81 -3.61
C GLY A 205 14.16 0.37 -4.11
N CYS A 206 13.88 -0.59 -3.23
CA CYS A 206 13.83 -2.02 -3.58
C CYS A 206 12.57 -2.42 -4.37
N VAL A 207 12.62 -3.61 -5.00
CA VAL A 207 11.47 -4.25 -5.66
C VAL A 207 10.67 -5.08 -4.66
N ARG A 208 9.36 -4.86 -4.63
CA ARG A 208 8.41 -5.57 -3.75
C ARG A 208 7.48 -6.44 -4.57
N LEU A 209 7.45 -7.74 -4.28
CA LEU A 209 6.49 -8.70 -4.82
C LEU A 209 5.51 -9.10 -3.71
N LEU A 210 4.33 -9.59 -4.08
CA LEU A 210 3.48 -10.31 -3.12
C LEU A 210 4.22 -11.51 -2.54
N TYR A 211 3.86 -11.94 -1.34
CA TYR A 211 4.52 -13.06 -0.66
C TYR A 211 4.54 -14.34 -1.49
N GLN A 212 3.41 -14.70 -2.10
CA GLN A 212 3.30 -15.88 -2.97
C GLN A 212 4.17 -15.76 -4.22
N ASP A 213 4.37 -14.54 -4.72
CA ASP A 213 5.16 -14.27 -5.92
C ASP A 213 6.66 -14.25 -5.64
N ILE A 214 7.09 -13.67 -4.52
CA ILE A 214 8.51 -13.76 -4.13
C ILE A 214 8.90 -15.20 -3.79
N ILE A 215 7.99 -16.00 -3.23
CA ILE A 215 8.26 -17.42 -2.95
C ILE A 215 8.44 -18.18 -4.26
N ASP A 216 7.54 -18.02 -5.24
CA ASP A 216 7.67 -18.64 -6.55
C ASP A 216 8.97 -18.21 -7.26
N LEU A 217 9.27 -16.91 -7.32
CA LEU A 217 10.51 -16.39 -7.89
C LEU A 217 11.74 -16.93 -7.16
N TYR A 218 11.70 -17.00 -5.82
CA TYR A 218 12.80 -17.49 -5.01
C TYR A 218 13.15 -18.94 -5.35
N GLU A 219 12.16 -19.82 -5.56
CA GLU A 219 12.42 -21.22 -5.90
C GLU A 219 12.99 -21.39 -7.31
N ARG A 220 12.64 -20.49 -8.24
CA ARG A 220 13.13 -20.48 -9.63
C ARG A 220 14.56 -19.93 -9.78
N VAL A 221 14.87 -18.86 -9.06
CA VAL A 221 16.14 -18.14 -9.21
C VAL A 221 17.29 -18.85 -8.51
N ARG A 222 18.40 -19.05 -9.24
CA ARG A 222 19.65 -19.57 -8.70
C ARG A 222 20.56 -18.43 -8.20
N PRO A 223 21.31 -18.61 -7.10
CA PRO A 223 22.42 -17.70 -6.78
C PRO A 223 23.37 -17.56 -7.97
N GLY A 224 23.85 -16.34 -8.22
CA GLY A 224 24.64 -15.99 -9.39
C GLY A 224 23.82 -15.62 -10.64
N ALA A 225 22.49 -15.80 -10.63
CA ALA A 225 21.65 -15.44 -11.77
C ALA A 225 21.79 -13.95 -12.13
N PRO A 226 21.85 -13.62 -13.43
CA PRO A 226 21.92 -12.23 -13.87
C PRO A 226 20.62 -11.50 -13.56
N ILE A 227 20.74 -10.21 -13.24
CA ILE A 227 19.61 -9.30 -13.11
C ILE A 227 19.87 -8.02 -13.91
N VAL A 228 18.84 -7.55 -14.59
CA VAL A 228 18.83 -6.28 -15.32
C VAL A 228 17.69 -5.43 -14.80
N VAL A 229 17.99 -4.22 -14.36
CA VAL A 229 16.98 -3.24 -13.93
C VAL A 229 16.94 -2.13 -14.98
N LEU A 230 15.82 -2.07 -15.71
CA LEU A 230 15.54 -1.08 -16.73
C LEU A 230 14.98 0.17 -16.05
N ALA A 231 15.64 1.30 -16.25
CA ALA A 231 15.20 2.57 -15.68
C ALA A 231 13.92 3.06 -16.34
N ASP A 232 13.07 3.72 -15.57
CA ASP A 232 11.97 4.52 -16.10
C ASP A 232 12.54 5.81 -16.70
N PRO A 233 12.41 6.04 -18.04
CA PRO A 233 12.90 7.25 -18.67
C PRO A 233 12.33 8.53 -18.05
N ALA A 234 11.13 8.47 -17.46
CA ALA A 234 10.50 9.61 -16.80
C ALA A 234 11.09 9.90 -15.40
N ALA A 235 11.63 8.87 -14.72
CA ALA A 235 12.22 9.04 -13.39
C ALA A 235 13.55 9.83 -13.42
N GLY A 236 14.29 9.77 -14.53
CA GLY A 236 15.54 10.53 -14.72
C GLY A 236 15.36 12.01 -15.07
N LEU A 237 14.13 12.45 -15.38
CA LEU A 237 13.80 13.84 -15.73
C LEU A 237 13.29 14.66 -14.53
N ALA A 238 13.02 14.03 -13.39
CA ALA A 238 12.69 14.73 -12.15
C ALA A 238 13.98 15.32 -11.56
N LEU A 239 14.29 16.57 -11.91
CA LEU A 239 15.40 17.32 -11.32
C LEU A 239 15.32 17.26 -9.79
N PRO A 240 16.46 17.12 -9.08
CA PRO A 240 16.45 17.25 -7.63
C PRO A 240 15.89 18.63 -7.29
N THR A 241 14.76 18.66 -6.59
CA THR A 241 14.30 19.90 -5.98
C THR A 241 15.33 20.26 -4.94
N THR A 242 16.23 21.18 -5.29
CA THR A 242 17.19 21.79 -4.38
C THR A 242 16.38 22.43 -3.26
N ALA A 243 16.28 21.74 -2.12
CA ALA A 243 15.93 22.39 -0.87
C ALA A 243 17.11 23.29 -0.54
N ALA A 244 16.90 24.59 -0.67
CA ALA A 244 17.84 25.61 -0.22
C ALA A 244 18.11 25.44 1.28
N VAL A 245 19.38 25.55 1.64
CA VAL A 245 19.90 25.70 3.01
C VAL A 245 19.40 27.01 3.60
#